data_AF-W4LWL1-F1
#
_entry.id   AF-W4LWL1-F1
#
_cell.length_a   1.000
_cell.length_b   1.000
_cell.length_c   1.000
_cell.angle_alpha   90.00
_cell.angle_beta   90.00
_cell.angle_gamma   90.00
#
_symmetry.space_group_name_H-M   'P 1'
#
loop_
_entity.id
_entity.type
_entity.pdbx_description
1 polymer ?
#
loop_
_entity_poly.entity_id
_entity_poly.type
_entity_poly.pdbx_seq_one_letter_code
_entity_poly.pdbx_strand_id
1 'polypeptide(L)'
;MAELLDCHDAVRPSIETIEATYAEIQARVAGRESVRVFCPIWKDPYMTIGEGTYVNDMLRVCGGENIFAERRRRFPLAADLGLTPERSSDRDDERDRRYPRVTLEEMAALQPEVILLPDEPYEFSQADPDDFRPFAEVPAVRHNRIYLIDGKIVSWYGPRIGESLRVLSDLLSP
;
A
#
# COMPACT_ATOMS: atom_id res chain seq x y z
N MET A 1 13.93 -21.24 12.66
CA MET A 1 14.67 -21.45 11.39
C MET A 1 15.92 -20.55 11.29
N ALA A 2 16.51 -20.13 12.42
CA ALA A 2 17.76 -19.35 12.50
C ALA A 2 18.78 -20.02 13.46
N GLU A 3 18.67 -21.33 13.62
CA GLU A 3 19.50 -22.12 14.55
C GLU A 3 20.54 -22.99 13.82
N LEU A 4 20.59 -22.93 12.48
CA LEU A 4 21.41 -23.85 11.67
C LEU A 4 22.60 -23.19 10.96
N LEU A 5 22.80 -21.89 11.12
CA LEU A 5 23.91 -21.17 10.51
C LEU A 5 24.47 -20.20 11.56
N ASP A 6 25.73 -20.40 11.91
CA ASP A 6 26.53 -19.63 12.87
C ASP A 6 26.82 -18.21 12.34
N CYS A 7 25.74 -17.48 12.00
CA CYS A 7 25.74 -16.18 11.32
C CYS A 7 25.25 -15.05 12.23
N HIS A 8 25.05 -15.31 13.52
CA HIS A 8 24.47 -14.35 14.45
C HIS A 8 25.28 -13.04 14.49
N ASP A 9 26.61 -13.11 14.44
CA ASP A 9 27.47 -11.92 14.40
C ASP A 9 27.45 -11.19 13.06
N ALA A 10 27.23 -11.90 11.95
CA ALA A 10 27.19 -11.31 10.61
C ALA A 10 25.86 -10.58 10.32
N VAL A 11 24.76 -11.00 10.95
CA VAL A 11 23.42 -10.43 10.73
C VAL A 11 23.12 -9.27 11.70
N ARG A 12 23.79 -9.22 12.85
CA ARG A 12 23.59 -8.20 13.90
C ARG A 12 23.70 -6.75 13.38
N PRO A 13 24.72 -6.35 12.59
CA PRO A 13 24.80 -4.97 12.10
C PRO A 13 23.63 -4.58 11.18
N SER A 14 23.09 -5.55 10.42
CA SER A 14 21.93 -5.33 9.55
C SER A 14 20.65 -5.12 10.36
N ILE A 15 20.46 -5.90 11.44
CA ILE A 15 19.32 -5.72 12.35
C ILE A 15 19.38 -4.35 13.03
N GLU A 16 20.54 -4.00 13.61
CA GLU A 16 20.73 -2.69 14.26
C GLU A 16 20.46 -1.53 13.30
N THR A 17 20.88 -1.65 12.04
CA THR A 17 20.60 -0.65 11.00
C THR A 17 19.10 -0.53 10.72
N ILE A 18 18.39 -1.66 10.62
CA ILE A 18 16.95 -1.68 10.38
C ILE A 18 16.20 -1.06 11.56
N GLU A 19 16.55 -1.44 12.79
CA GLU A 19 15.95 -0.91 14.02
C GLU A 19 16.18 0.59 14.18
N ALA A 20 17.41 1.07 13.92
CA ALA A 20 17.73 2.49 13.95
C ALA A 20 16.93 3.27 12.88
N THR A 21 16.81 2.72 11.68
CA THR A 21 16.04 3.34 10.60
C THR A 21 14.55 3.40 10.93
N TYR A 22 14.01 2.31 11.49
CA TYR A 22 12.64 2.26 11.96
C TYR A 22 12.37 3.30 13.04
N ALA A 23 13.24 3.40 14.05
CA ALA A 23 13.13 4.39 15.13
C ALA A 23 13.21 5.83 14.61
N GLU A 24 14.12 6.12 13.66
CA GLU A 24 14.22 7.41 12.99
C GLU A 24 12.92 7.78 12.29
N ILE A 25 12.34 6.86 11.53
CA ILE A 25 11.08 7.07 10.81
C ILE A 25 9.93 7.26 11.78
N GLN A 26 9.81 6.42 12.81
CA GLN A 26 8.79 6.56 13.84
C GLN A 26 8.87 7.93 14.53
N ALA A 27 10.09 8.42 14.83
CA ALA A 27 10.28 9.75 15.39
C ALA A 27 9.91 10.87 14.40
N ARG A 28 10.21 10.69 13.10
CA ARG A 28 9.85 11.65 12.04
C ARG A 28 8.35 11.76 11.84
N VAL A 29 7.62 10.64 11.90
CA VAL A 29 6.16 10.60 11.68
C VAL A 29 5.37 10.89 12.96
N ALA A 30 5.99 10.77 14.14
CA ALA A 30 5.34 11.05 15.42
C ALA A 30 4.78 12.49 15.46
N GLY A 31 3.49 12.60 15.78
CA GLY A 31 2.79 13.89 15.91
C GLY A 31 2.42 14.56 14.58
N ARG A 32 2.66 13.90 13.44
CA ARG A 32 2.15 14.34 12.13
C ARG A 32 0.79 13.70 11.85
N GLU A 33 -0.03 14.38 11.06
CA GLU A 33 -1.23 13.77 10.48
C GLU A 33 -0.81 12.71 9.45
N SER A 34 -1.55 11.60 9.40
CA SER A 34 -1.28 10.53 8.44
C SER A 34 -1.63 10.97 7.01
N VAL A 35 -0.77 10.62 6.06
CA VAL A 35 -1.00 10.94 4.64
C VAL A 35 -1.85 9.86 4.00
N ARG A 36 -2.95 10.23 3.36
CA ARG A 36 -3.91 9.28 2.80
C ARG A 36 -3.39 8.71 1.47
N VAL A 37 -3.18 7.40 1.41
CA VAL A 37 -2.50 6.71 0.31
C VAL A 37 -3.43 5.75 -0.41
N PHE A 38 -3.43 5.82 -1.74
CA PHE A 38 -3.94 4.77 -2.62
C PHE A 38 -2.79 3.98 -3.24
N CYS A 39 -2.77 2.66 -3.06
CA CYS A 39 -1.72 1.77 -3.58
C CYS A 39 -2.34 0.54 -4.27
N PRO A 40 -2.80 0.67 -5.53
CA PRO A 40 -3.29 -0.47 -6.29
C PRO A 40 -2.15 -1.44 -6.62
N ILE A 41 -2.48 -2.72 -6.73
CA ILE A 41 -1.54 -3.81 -7.05
C ILE A 41 -1.93 -4.55 -8.34
N TRP A 42 -3.04 -4.17 -8.96
CA TRP A 42 -3.55 -4.74 -10.21
C TRP A 42 -4.44 -3.72 -10.92
N LYS A 43 -4.53 -3.83 -12.24
CA LYS A 43 -5.43 -3.07 -13.11
C LYS A 43 -6.23 -4.01 -14.02
N ASP A 44 -7.41 -3.56 -14.47
CA ASP A 44 -8.38 -4.31 -15.28
C ASP A 44 -9.01 -5.55 -14.59
N PRO A 45 -9.86 -5.34 -13.56
CA PRO A 45 -10.18 -4.06 -12.90
C PRO A 45 -9.16 -3.71 -11.80
N TYR A 46 -9.21 -2.47 -11.29
CA TYR A 46 -8.36 -2.07 -10.17
C TYR A 46 -8.58 -2.97 -8.95
N MET A 47 -7.48 -3.50 -8.43
CA MET A 47 -7.41 -4.23 -7.16
C MET A 47 -6.36 -3.54 -6.29
N THR A 48 -6.70 -3.36 -5.02
CA THR A 48 -5.83 -2.66 -4.06
C THR A 48 -5.56 -3.53 -2.84
N ILE A 49 -4.79 -3.01 -1.92
CA ILE A 49 -4.48 -3.63 -0.64
C ILE A 49 -5.49 -3.21 0.43
N GLY A 50 -5.88 -4.12 1.30
CA GLY A 50 -6.61 -3.81 2.52
C GLY A 50 -5.81 -4.15 3.78
N GLU A 51 -6.49 -4.09 4.91
CA GLU A 51 -5.93 -4.42 6.21
C GLU A 51 -5.41 -5.86 6.26
N GLY A 52 -4.36 -6.09 7.05
CA GLY A 52 -3.71 -7.41 7.17
C GLY A 52 -2.76 -7.77 6.03
N THR A 53 -2.45 -6.83 5.13
CA THR A 53 -1.36 -6.97 4.14
C THR A 53 -0.06 -6.35 4.65
N TYR A 54 1.08 -6.93 4.25
CA TYR A 54 2.40 -6.36 4.58
C TYR A 54 2.56 -4.94 4.04
N VAL A 55 2.06 -4.66 2.83
CA VAL A 55 2.11 -3.32 2.23
C VAL A 55 1.37 -2.30 3.11
N ASN A 56 0.22 -2.68 3.68
CA ASN A 56 -0.53 -1.81 4.59
C ASN A 56 0.29 -1.44 5.83
N ASP A 57 1.03 -2.40 6.41
CA ASP A 57 1.93 -2.11 7.54
C ASP A 57 3.10 -1.22 7.15
N MET A 58 3.70 -1.43 5.97
CA MET A 58 4.76 -0.56 5.45
C MET A 58 4.29 0.89 5.33
N LEU A 59 3.11 1.11 4.73
CA LEU A 59 2.52 2.45 4.63
C LEU A 59 2.32 3.07 6.02
N ARG A 60 1.72 2.32 6.94
CA ARG A 60 1.46 2.79 8.32
C ARG A 60 2.73 3.18 9.06
N VAL A 61 3.80 2.38 8.96
CA VAL A 61 5.09 2.68 9.59
C VAL A 61 5.70 3.97 9.04
N CYS A 62 5.51 4.24 7.75
CA CYS A 62 6.02 5.44 7.08
C CYS A 62 5.08 6.66 7.20
N GLY A 63 4.03 6.59 8.02
CA GLY A 63 3.09 7.70 8.25
C GLY A 63 1.94 7.79 7.23
N GLY A 64 1.75 6.75 6.42
CA GLY A 64 0.64 6.65 5.47
C GLY A 64 -0.60 5.97 6.06
N GLU A 65 -1.76 6.41 5.63
CA GLU A 65 -3.06 5.78 5.89
C GLU A 65 -3.59 5.18 4.58
N ASN A 66 -3.74 3.86 4.52
CA ASN A 66 -4.35 3.20 3.36
C ASN A 66 -5.85 3.50 3.31
N ILE A 67 -6.30 4.23 2.28
CA ILE A 67 -7.70 4.65 2.14
C ILE A 67 -8.68 3.47 2.01
N PHE A 68 -8.22 2.28 1.65
CA PHE A 68 -9.02 1.06 1.51
C PHE A 68 -8.73 0.00 2.58
N ALA A 69 -8.07 0.37 3.70
CA ALA A 69 -7.73 -0.58 4.77
C ALA A 69 -8.94 -1.42 5.22
N GLU A 70 -10.07 -0.79 5.47
CA GLU A 70 -11.28 -1.48 5.96
C GLU A 70 -12.18 -2.02 4.82
N ARG A 71 -11.79 -1.86 3.56
CA ARG A 71 -12.61 -2.24 2.41
C ARG A 71 -12.74 -3.76 2.33
N ARG A 72 -13.94 -4.24 2.62
CA ARG A 72 -14.28 -5.67 2.53
C ARG A 72 -14.45 -6.09 1.07
N ARG A 73 -13.88 -7.23 0.69
CA ARG A 73 -14.14 -7.85 -0.61
C ARG A 73 -15.57 -8.40 -0.66
N ARG A 74 -16.27 -8.14 -1.76
CA ARG A 74 -17.63 -8.62 -2.03
C ARG A 74 -17.60 -9.81 -2.98
N PHE A 75 -18.54 -10.74 -2.79
CA PHE A 75 -18.65 -11.94 -3.61
C PHE A 75 -19.99 -12.01 -4.35
N PRO A 76 -20.01 -12.41 -5.63
CA PRO A 76 -18.84 -12.68 -6.49
C PRO A 76 -18.01 -11.40 -6.74
N LEU A 77 -16.78 -11.53 -7.25
CA LEU A 77 -15.87 -10.37 -7.43
C LEU A 77 -16.43 -9.22 -8.28
N ALA A 78 -17.46 -9.46 -9.09
CA ALA A 78 -18.15 -8.42 -9.83
C ALA A 78 -18.99 -7.51 -8.91
N ALA A 79 -19.40 -7.99 -7.73
CA ALA A 79 -20.13 -7.22 -6.72
C ALA A 79 -19.28 -6.12 -6.08
N ASP A 80 -17.94 -6.27 -6.06
CA ASP A 80 -17.03 -5.21 -5.64
C ASP A 80 -17.20 -3.95 -6.47
N LEU A 81 -17.48 -4.12 -7.76
CA LEU A 81 -17.67 -3.04 -8.74
C LEU A 81 -19.15 -2.67 -8.92
N GLY A 82 -20.05 -3.20 -8.09
CA GLY A 82 -21.50 -2.98 -8.22
C GLY A 82 -22.15 -3.63 -9.45
N LEU A 83 -21.43 -4.49 -10.19
CA LEU A 83 -21.91 -5.10 -11.44
C LEU A 83 -22.89 -6.26 -11.21
N THR A 84 -22.87 -6.86 -10.02
CA THR A 84 -23.77 -7.95 -9.63
C THR A 84 -24.19 -7.79 -8.17
N PRO A 85 -25.38 -8.25 -7.76
CA PRO A 85 -25.75 -8.31 -6.35
C PRO A 85 -24.74 -9.15 -5.55
N GLU A 86 -24.39 -8.68 -4.36
CA GLU A 86 -23.61 -9.45 -3.41
C GLU A 86 -24.41 -10.68 -2.96
N ARG A 87 -23.75 -11.83 -2.89
CA ARG A 87 -24.32 -13.06 -2.34
C ARG A 87 -23.69 -13.31 -0.98
N SER A 88 -24.51 -13.31 0.07
CA SER A 88 -24.07 -13.82 1.38
C SER A 88 -23.82 -15.32 1.25
N SER A 89 -22.59 -15.78 1.46
CA SER A 89 -22.35 -17.20 1.71
C SER A 89 -22.61 -17.48 3.18
N ASP A 90 -23.33 -18.56 3.52
CA ASP A 90 -23.59 -19.03 4.90
C ASP A 90 -22.32 -19.45 5.69
N ARG A 91 -21.12 -19.15 5.15
CA ARG A 91 -19.82 -19.28 5.81
C ARG A 91 -19.38 -17.88 6.23
N ASP A 92 -19.83 -17.46 7.40
CA ASP A 92 -19.66 -16.11 7.95
C ASP A 92 -18.34 -15.87 8.72
N ASP A 93 -17.41 -16.81 8.75
CA ASP A 93 -16.10 -16.57 9.36
C ASP A 93 -15.08 -16.09 8.30
N GLU A 94 -14.70 -14.82 8.42
CA GLU A 94 -13.63 -14.11 7.70
C GLU A 94 -13.87 -13.78 6.21
N ARG A 95 -14.71 -12.77 5.95
CA ARG A 95 -14.70 -12.06 4.66
C ARG A 95 -13.32 -11.47 4.39
N ASP A 96 -12.61 -12.00 3.38
CA ASP A 96 -11.26 -11.57 2.98
C ASP A 96 -11.23 -10.05 2.71
N ARG A 97 -10.31 -9.34 3.35
CA ARG A 97 -10.12 -7.89 3.19
C ARG A 97 -8.82 -7.53 2.48
N ARG A 98 -7.97 -8.52 2.18
CA ARG A 98 -6.60 -8.25 1.76
C ARG A 98 -6.51 -7.60 0.39
N TYR A 99 -7.35 -8.03 -0.55
CA TYR A 99 -7.28 -7.60 -1.95
C TYR A 99 -8.66 -7.33 -2.56
N PRO A 100 -9.38 -6.27 -2.15
CA PRO A 100 -10.67 -5.90 -2.73
C PRO A 100 -10.48 -5.30 -4.14
N ARG A 101 -11.46 -5.51 -5.01
CA ARG A 101 -11.58 -4.70 -6.23
C ARG A 101 -12.27 -3.38 -5.90
N VAL A 102 -11.82 -2.31 -6.54
CA VAL A 102 -12.29 -0.95 -6.28
C VAL A 102 -12.49 -0.20 -7.60
N THR A 103 -13.30 0.85 -7.58
CA THR A 103 -13.41 1.77 -8.72
C THR A 103 -12.59 3.04 -8.47
N LEU A 104 -12.25 3.77 -9.53
CA LEU A 104 -11.57 5.06 -9.39
C LEU A 104 -12.50 6.13 -8.80
N GLU A 105 -13.82 5.99 -8.95
CA GLU A 105 -14.79 6.85 -8.29
C GLU A 105 -14.83 6.61 -6.77
N GLU A 106 -14.73 5.34 -6.32
CA GLU A 106 -14.57 5.02 -4.90
C GLU A 106 -13.26 5.66 -4.36
N MET A 107 -12.17 5.56 -5.11
CA MET A 107 -10.89 6.20 -4.76
C MET A 107 -11.02 7.72 -4.68
N ALA A 108 -11.67 8.35 -5.67
CA ALA A 108 -11.84 9.79 -5.73
C ALA A 108 -12.69 10.32 -4.57
N ALA A 109 -13.77 9.61 -4.20
CA ALA A 109 -14.58 9.94 -3.03
C ALA A 109 -13.75 9.90 -1.73
N LEU A 110 -12.73 9.05 -1.69
CA LEU A 110 -11.78 8.94 -0.60
C LEU A 110 -10.57 9.87 -0.75
N GLN A 111 -10.50 10.77 -1.73
CA GLN A 111 -9.55 11.91 -1.76
C GLN A 111 -8.10 11.60 -1.29
N PRO A 112 -7.39 10.59 -1.84
CA PRO A 112 -6.01 10.33 -1.44
C PRO A 112 -5.09 11.51 -1.75
N GLU A 113 -4.06 11.65 -0.93
CA GLU A 113 -3.01 12.66 -1.05
C GLU A 113 -1.80 12.15 -1.82
N VAL A 114 -1.60 10.83 -1.83
CA VAL A 114 -0.56 10.15 -2.61
C VAL A 114 -1.15 8.93 -3.31
N ILE A 115 -0.76 8.72 -4.57
CA ILE A 115 -1.03 7.49 -5.33
C ILE A 115 0.31 6.81 -5.62
N LEU A 116 0.45 5.55 -5.21
CA LEU A 116 1.64 4.73 -5.47
C LEU A 116 1.30 3.64 -6.48
N LEU A 117 2.04 3.58 -7.58
CA LEU A 117 1.87 2.65 -8.68
C LEU A 117 3.10 1.74 -8.76
N PRO A 118 3.10 0.57 -8.08
CA PRO A 118 4.24 -0.33 -8.09
C PRO A 118 4.43 -1.04 -9.44
N ASP A 119 5.64 -1.47 -9.78
CA ASP A 119 5.89 -2.29 -10.98
C ASP A 119 5.68 -3.80 -10.78
N GLU A 120 5.34 -4.23 -9.56
CA GLU A 120 4.95 -5.60 -9.24
C GLU A 120 3.90 -5.64 -8.11
N PRO A 121 2.94 -6.59 -8.12
CA PRO A 121 2.83 -7.75 -9.02
C PRO A 121 2.24 -7.43 -10.41
N TYR A 122 1.66 -6.25 -10.59
CA TYR A 122 1.26 -5.70 -11.89
C TYR A 122 2.23 -4.60 -12.27
N GLU A 123 2.70 -4.59 -13.52
CA GLU A 123 3.65 -3.60 -14.03
C GLU A 123 2.91 -2.31 -14.41
N PHE A 124 2.70 -1.42 -13.43
CA PHE A 124 2.24 -0.07 -13.75
C PHE A 124 3.35 0.67 -14.52
N SER A 125 2.94 1.35 -15.59
CA SER A 125 3.78 2.02 -16.57
C SER A 125 3.53 3.54 -16.57
N GLN A 126 4.32 4.27 -17.35
CA GLN A 126 4.16 5.72 -17.53
C GLN A 126 2.80 6.14 -18.13
N ALA A 127 2.03 5.20 -18.69
CA ALA A 127 0.71 5.48 -19.22
C ALA A 127 -0.39 5.42 -18.14
N ASP A 128 -0.19 4.66 -17.06
CA ASP A 128 -1.23 4.42 -16.05
C ASP A 128 -1.61 5.64 -15.19
N PRO A 129 -0.72 6.64 -14.95
CA PRO A 129 -1.13 7.91 -14.38
C PRO A 129 -2.26 8.64 -15.15
N ASP A 130 -2.43 8.37 -16.45
CA ASP A 130 -3.45 9.03 -17.27
C ASP A 130 -4.88 8.66 -16.86
N ASP A 131 -5.08 7.48 -16.26
CA ASP A 131 -6.39 7.02 -15.77
C ASP A 131 -6.93 7.92 -14.65
N PHE A 132 -6.04 8.63 -13.93
CA PHE A 132 -6.40 9.50 -12.82
C PHE A 132 -6.70 10.94 -13.24
N ARG A 133 -6.35 11.34 -14.48
CA ARG A 133 -6.59 12.71 -15.00
C ARG A 133 -8.04 13.19 -14.89
N PRO A 134 -9.08 12.35 -15.06
CA PRO A 134 -10.46 12.78 -14.89
C PRO A 134 -10.81 13.26 -13.47
N PHE A 135 -10.03 12.89 -12.46
CA PHE A 135 -10.27 13.17 -11.04
C PHE A 135 -9.40 14.33 -10.53
N ALA A 136 -9.40 15.45 -11.25
CA ALA A 136 -8.53 16.60 -10.97
C ALA A 136 -8.77 17.26 -9.59
N GLU A 137 -9.91 16.98 -8.96
CA GLU A 137 -10.24 17.40 -7.60
C GLU A 137 -9.48 16.62 -6.52
N VAL A 138 -9.01 15.40 -6.82
CA VAL A 138 -8.29 14.55 -5.87
C VAL A 138 -6.92 15.18 -5.53
N PRO A 139 -6.55 15.32 -4.24
CA PRO A 139 -5.30 15.99 -3.85
C PRO A 139 -4.05 15.39 -4.50
N ALA A 140 -3.96 14.06 -4.61
CA ALA A 140 -2.84 13.40 -5.28
C ALA A 140 -2.72 13.81 -6.76
N VAL A 141 -3.84 13.90 -7.48
CA VAL A 141 -3.87 14.30 -8.90
C VAL A 141 -3.55 15.79 -9.03
N ARG A 142 -4.22 16.62 -8.23
CA ARG A 142 -4.06 18.08 -8.23
C ARG A 142 -2.63 18.53 -7.97
N HIS A 143 -1.94 17.85 -7.06
CA HIS A 143 -0.57 18.20 -6.66
C HIS A 143 0.50 17.34 -7.35
N ASN A 144 0.12 16.54 -8.35
CA ASN A 144 1.03 15.65 -9.09
C ASN A 144 1.84 14.70 -8.18
N ARG A 145 1.17 14.12 -7.18
CA ARG A 145 1.70 13.15 -6.22
C ARG A 145 1.29 11.72 -6.60
N ILE A 146 1.56 11.37 -7.87
CA ILE A 146 1.37 10.03 -8.42
C ILE A 146 2.75 9.48 -8.75
N TYR A 147 3.17 8.42 -8.06
CA TYR A 147 4.53 7.90 -8.15
C TYR A 147 4.54 6.47 -8.68
N LEU A 148 5.32 6.23 -9.73
CA LEU A 148 5.73 4.88 -10.13
C LEU A 148 6.89 4.45 -9.24
N ILE A 149 6.77 3.27 -8.62
CA ILE A 149 7.75 2.78 -7.63
C ILE A 149 8.21 1.35 -7.97
N ASP A 150 9.44 1.00 -7.58
CA ASP A 150 9.87 -0.39 -7.52
C ASP A 150 8.99 -1.12 -6.51
N GLY A 151 8.20 -2.09 -6.97
CA GLY A 151 7.23 -2.80 -6.16
C GLY A 151 7.88 -3.56 -5.01
N LYS A 152 9.16 -3.93 -5.12
CA LYS A 152 9.91 -4.58 -4.02
C LYS A 152 10.05 -3.71 -2.79
N ILE A 153 9.96 -2.38 -2.95
CA ILE A 153 9.95 -1.42 -1.83
C ILE A 153 8.76 -1.72 -0.90
N VAL A 154 7.62 -2.09 -1.47
CA VAL A 154 6.37 -2.30 -0.73
C VAL A 154 6.03 -3.78 -0.51
N SER A 155 6.47 -4.67 -1.38
CA SER A 155 6.03 -6.08 -1.41
C SER A 155 7.00 -7.08 -0.76
N TRP A 156 8.30 -6.77 -0.64
CA TRP A 156 9.31 -7.72 -0.17
C TRP A 156 9.79 -7.42 1.26
N TYR A 157 9.85 -8.47 2.08
CA TYR A 157 10.48 -8.46 3.40
C TYR A 157 11.93 -8.96 3.29
N GLY A 158 12.90 -8.25 3.88
CA GLY A 158 14.31 -8.63 3.77
C GLY A 158 15.31 -7.56 4.24
N PRO A 159 16.61 -7.75 3.97
CA PRO A 159 17.68 -6.87 4.46
C PRO A 159 17.57 -5.43 3.93
N ARG A 160 16.80 -5.22 2.86
CA ARG A 160 16.55 -3.90 2.26
C ARG A 160 15.43 -3.11 2.94
N ILE A 161 14.75 -3.66 3.95
CA ILE A 161 13.61 -3.00 4.59
C ILE A 161 13.96 -1.61 5.12
N GLY A 162 15.17 -1.40 5.65
CA GLY A 162 15.63 -0.06 6.06
C GLY A 162 15.68 0.94 4.90
N GLU A 163 16.15 0.52 3.72
CA GLU A 163 16.13 1.34 2.50
C GLU A 163 14.69 1.62 2.06
N SER A 164 13.86 0.57 1.98
CA SER A 164 12.45 0.69 1.60
C SER A 164 11.67 1.65 2.49
N LEU A 165 11.88 1.56 3.81
CA LEU A 165 11.22 2.42 4.78
C LEU A 165 11.60 3.90 4.60
N ARG A 166 12.87 4.20 4.27
CA ARG A 166 13.30 5.58 3.99
C ARG A 166 12.65 6.12 2.72
N VAL A 167 12.75 5.38 1.61
CA VAL A 167 12.17 5.81 0.33
C VAL A 167 10.66 6.03 0.47
N LEU A 168 9.96 5.12 1.13
CA LEU A 168 8.53 5.27 1.35
C LEU A 168 8.20 6.45 2.28
N SER A 169 8.97 6.66 3.35
CA SER A 169 8.79 7.83 4.24
C SER A 169 9.01 9.15 3.51
N ASP A 170 9.93 9.21 2.54
CA ASP A 170 10.20 10.41 1.75
C ASP A 170 9.06 10.70 0.77
N LEU A 171 8.52 9.68 0.09
CA LEU A 171 7.36 9.81 -0.80
C LEU A 171 6.08 10.26 -0.09
N LEU A 172 5.94 9.85 1.17
CA LEU A 172 4.80 10.20 2.02
C LEU A 172 5.02 11.50 2.81
N SER A 173 6.19 12.13 2.70
CA SER A 173 6.38 13.44 3.32
C SER A 173 5.66 14.53 2.50
N PRO A 174 5.04 15.52 3.15
CA PRO A 174 4.34 16.61 2.48
C PRO A 174 5.26 17.48 1.61
#